data_AF-A0A3D4AGM5-F1
#
_entry.id   AF-A0A3D4AGM5-F1
#
_cell.length_a   1.000
_cell.length_b   1.000
_cell.length_c   1.000
_cell.angle_alpha   90.00
_cell.angle_beta   90.00
_cell.angle_gamma   90.00
#
_symmetry.space_group_name_H-M   'P 1'
#
loop_
_entity.id
_entity.type
_entity.pdbx_description
1 polymer ?
#
loop_
_entity_poly.entity_id
_entity_poly.type
_entity_poly.pdbx_seq_one_letter_code
_entity_poly.pdbx_strand_id
1 'polypeptide(L)'
;MYHTDDIVAMKMNALLGRAKKKDFWDVAELLKHYSIAKMVELHKKKYPSQMLLISVPQALIYFNEAEESEDPISLNGQTWESVKKTIRAAVRDYLS
;
A
#
# COMPACT_ATOMS: atom_id res chain seq x y z
N MET A 1 2.88 -15.57 17.13
CA MET A 1 3.84 -14.57 16.63
C MET A 1 3.40 -14.20 15.22
N TYR A 2 2.97 -12.96 14.98
CA TYR A 2 2.61 -12.55 13.62
C TYR A 2 3.88 -12.48 12.79
N HIS A 3 3.95 -13.23 11.69
CA HIS A 3 5.08 -13.11 10.76
C HIS A 3 4.99 -11.76 10.06
N THR A 4 6.12 -11.15 9.72
CA THR A 4 6.14 -9.86 8.99
C THR A 4 5.30 -9.91 7.71
N ASP A 5 5.25 -11.08 7.08
CA ASP A 5 4.39 -11.41 5.93
C ASP A 5 2.89 -11.19 6.20
N ASP A 6 2.43 -11.52 7.40
CA ASP A 6 1.04 -11.32 7.82
C ASP A 6 0.70 -9.85 7.93
N ILE A 7 1.65 -9.04 8.40
CA ILE A 7 1.51 -7.59 8.55
C ILE A 7 1.42 -6.96 7.15
N VAL A 8 2.29 -7.36 6.22
CA VAL A 8 2.26 -6.89 4.83
C VAL A 8 0.90 -7.20 4.18
N ALA A 9 0.42 -8.43 4.31
CA ALA A 9 -0.86 -8.84 3.74
C ALA A 9 -2.05 -8.07 4.35
N MET A 10 -2.01 -7.76 5.65
CA MET A 10 -3.03 -6.96 6.34
C MET A 10 -3.01 -5.49 5.91
N LYS A 11 -1.83 -4.90 5.71
CA LYS A 11 -1.71 -3.52 5.24
C LYS A 11 -2.17 -3.38 3.79
N MET A 12 -1.84 -4.34 2.92
CA MET A 12 -2.39 -4.41 1.57
C MET A 12 -3.91 -4.48 1.59
N ASN A 13 -4.49 -5.31 2.46
CA ASN A 13 -5.94 -5.38 2.59
C ASN A 13 -6.58 -4.07 3.06
N ALA A 14 -5.96 -3.38 4.02
CA ALA A 14 -6.42 -2.07 4.48
C ALA A 14 -6.38 -1.05 3.33
N LEU A 15 -5.30 -1.00 2.56
CA LEU A 15 -5.21 -0.12 1.40
C LEU A 15 -6.34 -0.39 0.39
N LEU A 16 -6.58 -1.65 0.04
CA LEU A 16 -7.60 -2.04 -0.94
C LEU A 16 -9.03 -1.80 -0.46
N GLY A 17 -9.27 -1.83 0.85
CA GLY A 17 -10.62 -1.72 1.42
C GLY A 17 -11.02 -0.31 1.89
N ARG A 18 -10.11 0.43 2.54
CA ARG A 18 -10.41 1.75 3.13
C ARG A 18 -9.61 2.92 2.57
N ALA A 19 -8.46 2.65 1.94
CA ALA A 19 -7.57 3.62 1.31
C ALA A 19 -7.39 4.96 2.08
N LYS A 20 -7.13 4.93 3.39
CA LYS A 20 -6.87 6.16 4.14
C LYS A 20 -5.42 6.60 3.98
N LYS A 21 -5.15 7.89 4.16
CA LYS A 21 -3.82 8.48 4.02
C LYS A 21 -2.71 7.72 4.77
N LYS A 22 -2.96 7.32 6.03
CA LYS A 22 -2.03 6.48 6.81
C LYS A 22 -1.70 5.13 6.15
N ASP A 23 -2.63 4.51 5.41
CA ASP A 23 -2.40 3.23 4.74
C ASP A 23 -1.39 3.39 3.60
N PHE A 24 -1.43 4.52 2.89
CA PHE A 24 -0.43 4.85 1.89
C PHE A 24 0.94 5.12 2.51
N TRP A 25 1.03 5.76 3.68
CA TRP A 25 2.31 5.88 4.40
C TRP A 25 2.86 4.51 4.79
N ASP A 26 2.02 3.65 5.37
CA ASP A 26 2.41 2.29 5.73
C ASP A 26 2.93 1.52 4.51
N VAL A 27 2.22 1.61 3.38
CA VAL A 27 2.63 0.96 2.12
C VAL A 27 3.94 1.56 1.60
N ALA A 28 4.13 2.88 1.63
CA ALA A 28 5.38 3.49 1.22
C ALA A 28 6.57 3.08 2.09
N GLU A 29 6.36 2.82 3.38
CA GLU A 29 7.39 2.26 4.26
C GLU A 29 7.68 0.80 3.90
N LEU A 30 6.63 -0.01 3.70
CA LEU A 30 6.78 -1.41 3.31
C LEU A 30 7.50 -1.58 1.96
N LEU A 31 7.30 -0.65 1.02
CA LEU A 31 7.97 -0.66 -0.28
C LEU A 31 9.50 -0.49 -0.19
N LYS A 32 10.04 -0.05 0.95
CA LYS A 32 11.50 -0.05 1.20
C LYS A 32 12.06 -1.45 1.45
N HIS A 33 11.20 -2.40 1.80
CA HIS A 33 11.58 -3.76 2.20
C HIS A 33 10.99 -4.84 1.28
N TYR A 34 9.87 -4.56 0.61
CA TYR A 34 9.13 -5.52 -0.21
C TYR A 34 8.77 -4.93 -1.56
N SER A 35 8.86 -5.74 -2.62
CA SER A 35 8.32 -5.36 -3.93
C SER A 35 6.79 -5.46 -3.96
N ILE A 36 6.13 -4.69 -4.84
CA ILE A 36 4.68 -4.80 -5.06
C ILE A 36 4.29 -6.25 -5.37
N ALA A 37 5.06 -6.94 -6.22
CA ALA A 37 4.82 -8.34 -6.56
C ALA A 37 4.78 -9.24 -5.31
N LYS A 38 5.73 -9.05 -4.38
CA LYS A 38 5.77 -9.83 -3.14
C LYS A 38 4.60 -9.49 -2.21
N MET A 39 4.27 -8.20 -2.06
CA MET A 39 3.14 -7.77 -1.24
C MET A 39 1.81 -8.33 -1.77
N VAL A 40 1.66 -8.38 -3.10
CA VAL A 40 0.51 -8.98 -3.78
C VAL A 40 0.45 -10.49 -3.54
N GLU A 41 1.56 -11.21 -3.70
CA GLU A 41 1.64 -12.65 -3.44
C GLU A 41 1.23 -12.98 -1.99
N LEU A 42 1.74 -12.22 -1.02
CA LEU A 42 1.41 -12.38 0.40
C LEU A 42 -0.07 -12.09 0.68
N HIS A 43 -0.62 -11.04 0.08
CA HIS A 43 -2.04 -10.73 0.19
C HIS A 43 -2.90 -11.86 -0.40
N LYS A 44 -2.56 -12.38 -1.59
CA LYS A 44 -3.26 -13.50 -2.22
C LYS A 44 -3.25 -14.76 -1.36
N LYS A 45 -2.10 -15.08 -0.76
CA LYS A 45 -1.96 -16.26 0.10
C LYS A 45 -2.86 -16.18 1.33
N LYS A 46 -3.05 -14.98 1.87
CA LYS A 46 -3.84 -14.76 3.09
C LYS A 46 -5.32 -14.50 2.85
N TYR A 47 -5.67 -13.83 1.75
CA TYR A 47 -7.04 -13.43 1.41
C TYR A 47 -7.42 -13.86 -0.03
N PRO A 48 -7.43 -15.17 -0.34
CA PRO A 48 -7.64 -15.67 -1.69
C PRO A 48 -9.00 -15.28 -2.30
N SER A 49 -10.02 -15.02 -1.47
CA SER A 49 -11.37 -14.65 -1.90
C SER A 49 -11.59 -13.15 -2.16
N GLN A 50 -10.63 -12.28 -1.81
CA GLN A 50 -10.79 -10.81 -1.86
C GLN A 50 -10.16 -10.19 -3.12
N MET A 51 -9.70 -11.02 -4.06
CA MET A 51 -8.86 -10.60 -5.19
C MET A 51 -9.59 -9.87 -6.35
N LEU A 52 -10.90 -9.59 -6.24
CA LEU A 52 -11.76 -9.56 -7.42
C LEU A 52 -12.31 -8.21 -7.93
N LEU A 53 -11.99 -7.04 -7.35
CA LEU A 53 -12.70 -5.81 -7.78
C LEU A 53 -11.84 -4.66 -8.31
N ILE A 54 -10.57 -4.54 -7.93
CA ILE A 54 -9.68 -3.46 -8.41
C ILE A 54 -8.29 -4.03 -8.70
N SER A 55 -7.68 -3.65 -9.83
CA SER A 55 -6.28 -4.02 -10.08
C SER A 55 -5.38 -3.34 -9.04
N VAL A 56 -4.51 -4.11 -8.37
CA VAL A 56 -3.62 -3.58 -7.32
C VAL A 56 -2.86 -2.32 -7.75
N PRO A 57 -2.34 -2.21 -8.99
CA PRO A 57 -1.75 -0.97 -9.49
C PRO A 57 -2.69 0.24 -9.45
N GLN A 58 -3.96 0.08 -9.81
CA GLN A 58 -4.95 1.17 -9.79
C GLN A 58 -5.25 1.62 -8.35
N ALA A 59 -5.44 0.67 -7.42
CA ALA A 59 -5.67 1.00 -6.01
C ALA A 59 -4.49 1.76 -5.39
N LEU A 60 -3.25 1.38 -5.73
CA LEU A 60 -2.04 2.01 -5.21
C LEU A 60 -1.87 3.47 -5.67
N ILE A 61 -2.42 3.84 -6.82
CA ILE A 61 -2.31 5.21 -7.35
C ILE A 61 -3.59 6.04 -7.19
N TYR A 62 -4.65 5.46 -6.61
CA TYR A 62 -5.91 6.14 -6.37
C TYR A 62 -5.92 6.84 -5.01
N PHE A 63 -5.48 8.09 -4.99
CA PHE A 63 -5.31 8.87 -3.76
C PHE A 63 -6.54 9.69 -3.36
N ASN A 64 -7.56 9.78 -4.21
CA ASN A 64 -8.65 10.75 -4.04
C ASN A 64 -9.36 10.63 -2.69
N GLU A 65 -9.71 9.42 -2.26
CA GLU A 65 -10.33 9.18 -0.96
C GLU A 65 -9.39 9.46 0.22
N ALA A 66 -8.07 9.31 0.01
CA ALA A 66 -7.07 9.58 1.02
C ALA A 66 -6.85 11.07 1.23
N GLU A 67 -7.02 11.91 0.20
CA GLU A 67 -6.81 13.35 0.28
C GLU A 67 -7.68 14.01 1.35
N GLU A 68 -8.90 13.51 1.55
CA GLU A 68 -9.86 14.00 2.56
C GLU A 68 -9.52 13.59 4.00
N SER A 69 -8.56 12.67 4.18
CA SER A 69 -8.17 12.19 5.51
C SER A 69 -6.98 12.96 6.06
N GLU A 70 -6.94 13.10 7.39
CA GLU A 70 -5.89 13.81 8.12
C GLU A 70 -4.49 13.24 7.83
N ASP A 71 -3.52 14.15 7.76
CA ASP A 71 -2.12 13.77 7.62
C ASP A 71 -1.64 13.04 8.89
N PRO A 72 -1.07 11.84 8.76
CA PRO A 72 -0.48 11.16 9.91
C PRO A 72 0.75 11.93 10.41
N ILE A 73 1.00 11.86 11.72
CA ILE A 73 2.25 12.36 12.30
C ILE A 73 3.40 11.51 11.75
N SER A 74 4.21 12.08 10.87
CA SER A 74 5.38 11.38 10.33
C SER A 74 6.53 11.43 11.32
N LEU A 75 6.99 10.26 11.78
CA LEU A 75 8.17 10.14 12.64
C LEU A 75 9.49 10.37 11.89
N ASN A 76 9.47 10.27 10.56
CA ASN A 76 10.65 10.35 9.69
C ASN A 76 10.68 11.62 8.80
N GLY A 77 9.81 12.60 9.07
CA GLY A 77 9.70 13.81 8.24
C GLY A 77 9.17 13.57 6.83
N GLN A 78 8.50 12.44 6.60
CA GLN A 78 7.96 12.05 5.31
C GLN A 78 6.67 12.83 5.00
N THR A 79 6.64 13.49 3.85
CA THR A 79 5.48 14.26 3.38
C THR A 79 4.54 13.42 2.53
N TRP A 80 3.29 13.87 2.41
CA TRP A 80 2.30 13.22 1.55
C TRP A 80 2.76 13.09 0.11
N GLU A 81 3.32 14.17 -0.45
CA GLU A 81 3.83 14.17 -1.82
C GLU A 81 4.97 13.16 -2.02
N SER A 82 5.84 12.98 -1.02
CA SER A 82 6.90 11.98 -1.08
C SER A 82 6.35 10.55 -1.09
N VAL A 83 5.31 10.28 -0.30
CA VAL A 83 4.59 8.99 -0.29
C VAL A 83 3.97 8.71 -1.67
N LYS A 84 3.20 9.67 -2.21
CA LYS A 84 2.60 9.53 -3.54
C LYS A 84 3.66 9.28 -4.62
N LYS A 85 4.78 9.98 -4.57
CA LYS A 85 5.91 9.79 -5.50
C LYS A 85 6.51 8.39 -5.40
N THR A 86 6.73 7.91 -4.17
CA THR A 86 7.30 6.58 -3.90
C THR A 86 6.40 5.48 -4.46
N ILE A 87 5.09 5.55 -4.19
CA ILE A 87 4.15 4.54 -4.64
C ILE A 87 3.99 4.56 -6.17
N ARG A 88 3.90 5.74 -6.79
CA ARG A 88 3.84 5.85 -8.26
C ARG A 88 5.08 5.28 -8.94
N ALA A 89 6.27 5.49 -8.37
CA ALA A 89 7.51 4.92 -8.88
C ALA A 89 7.47 3.39 -8.79
N ALA A 90 7.14 2.84 -7.61
CA ALA A 90 7.04 1.39 -7.43
C ALA A 90 6.01 0.75 -8.37
N VAL A 91 4.86 1.39 -8.59
CA VAL A 91 3.84 0.90 -9.53
C VAL A 91 4.33 0.93 -10.97
N ARG A 92 5.06 1.98 -11.37
CA ARG A 92 5.68 2.05 -12.70
C ARG A 92 6.67 0.90 -12.90
N ASP A 93 7.54 0.67 -11.92
CA ASP A 93 8.54 -0.40 -11.98
C ASP A 93 7.88 -1.79 -12.02
N TYR A 94 6.73 -1.95 -11.37
CA TYR A 94 5.94 -3.18 -11.40
C TYR A 94 5.23 -3.44 -12.74
N LEU A 95 4.91 -2.38 -13.50
CA LEU A 95 4.21 -2.46 -14.79
C LEU A 95 5.15 -2.45 -16.02
N SER A 96 6.44 -2.20 -15.80
CA SER A 96 7.47 -2.20 -16.84
C SER A 96 7.96 -3.61 -17.15
#